data_AF-A0A9D3B6E6-F1
#
_entry.id   AF-A0A9D3B6E6-F1
#
_cell.length_a   1.000
_cell.length_b   1.000
_cell.length_c   1.000
_cell.angle_alpha   90.00
_cell.angle_beta   90.00
_cell.angle_gamma   90.00
#
_symmetry.space_group_name_H-M   'P 1'
#
loop_
_entity.id
_entity.type
_entity.pdbx_description
1 polymer ?
#
loop_
_entity_poly.entity_id
_entity_poly.type
_entity_poly.pdbx_seq_one_letter_code
_entity_poly.pdbx_strand_id
1 'polypeptide(L)'
;MNSKICGFLVIFLIISVIPTVDAQISFGEKASQKSVEIVINSVGDVHVKHVVSPANLPKQIELIYGTVSNITVTDEEGEEKQFSVIGDNTGVLIFPSQNRSIVEYDLEHAITEKDNVWTWSFRYLETTSFILPEEADLIFANERPVYLDEKKGITCHGCQMVLEYSLDEPKIYQNIKWEDKEFLVEIRSYSKINDFTFDQPTKSITFDVSEKNRFVTTIIPLELLWGPYAVFLDDEKIYFHEYINNGTHVWLNIRPETTGEVTIIGTTAVPEFSILAPLAIGFLVIVIAPLIRKVNLH
;
A
#
# COMPACT_ATOMS: atom_id res chain seq x y z
N MET A 1 41.52 -44.33 -4.37
CA MET A 1 41.30 -43.03 -3.70
C MET A 1 42.16 -43.01 -2.44
N ASN A 2 43.07 -42.03 -2.31
CA ASN A 2 44.10 -42.04 -1.27
C ASN A 2 43.44 -41.86 0.12
N SER A 3 43.76 -42.72 1.10
CA SER A 3 43.12 -42.71 2.44
C SER A 3 43.21 -41.33 3.12
N LYS A 4 44.25 -40.55 2.80
CA LYS A 4 44.42 -39.16 3.25
C LYS A 4 43.41 -38.17 2.65
N ILE A 5 42.93 -38.40 1.43
CA ILE A 5 41.92 -37.56 0.75
C ILE A 5 40.53 -37.85 1.30
N CYS A 6 40.23 -39.12 1.61
CA CYS A 6 38.97 -39.50 2.26
C CYS A 6 38.83 -38.89 3.66
N GLY A 7 39.91 -38.88 4.46
CA GLY A 7 39.89 -38.26 5.79
C GLY A 7 39.64 -36.76 5.76
N PHE A 8 40.19 -36.06 4.77
CA PHE A 8 40.01 -34.61 4.62
C PHE A 8 38.58 -34.22 4.23
N LEU A 9 37.93 -35.02 3.38
CA LEU A 9 36.53 -34.83 2.97
C LEU A 9 35.55 -35.04 4.14
N VAL A 10 35.81 -36.00 5.03
CA VAL A 10 34.98 -36.24 6.21
C VAL A 10 35.08 -35.09 7.22
N ILE A 11 36.27 -34.51 7.41
CA ILE A 11 36.46 -33.35 8.29
C ILE A 11 35.75 -32.11 7.73
N PHE A 12 35.80 -31.88 6.42
CA PHE A 12 35.08 -30.76 5.78
C PHE A 12 33.56 -30.89 5.90
N LEU A 13 33.04 -32.12 5.78
CA LEU A 13 31.61 -32.42 5.96
C LEU A 13 31.13 -32.21 7.40
N ILE A 14 32.00 -32.36 8.40
CA ILE A 14 31.66 -32.13 9.82
C ILE A 14 31.64 -30.62 10.14
N ILE A 15 32.51 -29.82 9.50
CA ILE A 15 32.56 -28.37 9.71
C ILE A 15 31.40 -27.66 9.00
N SER A 16 30.84 -28.22 7.93
CA SER A 16 29.70 -27.63 7.21
C SER A 16 28.35 -27.78 7.91
N VAL A 17 28.28 -28.46 9.06
CA VAL A 17 27.01 -28.68 9.81
C VAL A 17 26.98 -27.95 11.14
N ILE A 18 27.82 -26.94 11.35
CA ILE A 18 27.63 -26.05 12.49
C ILE A 18 26.42 -25.17 12.15
N PRO A 19 25.26 -25.34 12.83
CA PRO A 19 24.20 -24.36 12.68
C PRO A 19 24.75 -23.05 13.23
N THR A 20 24.94 -22.05 12.36
CA THR A 20 25.09 -20.67 12.79
C THR A 20 23.73 -20.26 13.36
N VAL A 21 23.51 -20.59 14.63
CA VAL A 21 22.44 -19.99 15.40
C VAL A 21 22.91 -18.56 15.64
N ASP A 22 22.42 -17.61 14.83
CA ASP A 22 22.41 -16.22 15.22
C ASP A 22 21.57 -16.11 16.48
N ALA A 23 22.21 -16.31 17.63
CA ALA A 23 21.59 -16.04 18.91
C ALA A 23 21.42 -14.53 18.97
N GLN A 24 20.21 -14.05 18.71
CA GLN A 24 19.81 -12.69 19.01
C GLN A 24 20.11 -12.46 20.50
N ILE A 25 21.07 -11.58 20.78
CA ILE A 25 21.57 -11.41 22.15
C ILE A 25 20.47 -10.70 22.96
N SER A 26 19.70 -11.48 23.73
CA SER A 26 18.73 -10.97 24.69
C SER A 26 19.44 -10.78 26.03
N PHE A 27 19.62 -9.53 26.45
CA PHE A 27 20.26 -9.15 27.71
C PHE A 27 19.25 -9.04 28.87
N GLY A 28 17.95 -9.11 28.59
CA GLY A 28 16.88 -9.12 29.58
C GLY A 28 15.62 -9.82 29.08
N GLU A 29 14.60 -9.90 29.94
CA GLU A 29 13.27 -10.40 29.54
C GLU A 29 12.56 -9.35 28.67
N LYS A 30 11.91 -9.78 27.59
CA LYS A 30 11.21 -8.89 26.65
C LYS A 30 10.14 -8.06 27.38
N ALA A 31 10.13 -6.76 27.11
CA ALA A 31 9.14 -5.84 27.65
C ALA A 31 7.77 -6.04 26.99
N SER A 32 6.71 -5.92 27.79
CA SER A 32 5.33 -5.88 27.27
C SER A 32 5.04 -4.46 26.76
N GLN A 33 4.97 -4.32 25.44
CA GLN A 33 4.66 -3.09 24.74
C GLN A 33 3.14 -2.98 24.56
N LYS A 34 2.54 -1.89 25.03
CA LYS A 34 1.12 -1.60 24.84
C LYS A 34 0.81 -1.06 23.46
N SER A 35 1.70 -0.20 22.97
CA SER A 35 1.61 0.40 21.64
C SER A 35 3.01 0.79 21.16
N VAL A 36 3.14 0.78 19.84
CA VAL A 36 4.28 1.34 19.13
C VAL A 36 3.68 2.29 18.11
N GLU A 37 4.15 3.53 18.12
CA GLU A 37 3.73 4.57 17.20
C GLU A 37 4.97 5.05 16.45
N ILE A 38 4.81 5.22 15.14
CA ILE A 38 5.81 5.76 14.25
C ILE A 38 5.20 6.96 13.57
N VAL A 39 5.87 8.10 13.67
CA VAL A 39 5.49 9.33 12.99
C VAL A 39 6.53 9.62 11.92
N ILE A 40 6.08 9.77 10.68
CA ILE A 40 6.92 10.12 9.55
C ILE A 40 6.55 11.53 9.10
N ASN A 41 7.53 12.43 9.01
CA ASN A 41 7.29 13.79 8.52
C ASN A 41 7.46 13.88 7.00
N SER A 42 7.12 15.04 6.42
CA SER A 42 7.17 15.27 4.97
C SER A 42 8.56 15.32 4.35
N VAL A 43 9.63 15.30 5.17
CA VAL A 43 11.03 15.18 4.70
C VAL A 43 11.63 13.80 4.96
N GLY A 44 10.83 12.85 5.46
CA GLY A 44 11.23 11.46 5.68
C GLY A 44 11.91 11.18 7.03
N ASP A 45 11.94 12.14 7.96
CA ASP A 45 12.41 11.86 9.32
C ASP A 45 11.37 11.00 10.05
N VAL A 46 11.87 10.05 10.83
CA VAL A 46 11.07 9.06 11.51
C VAL A 46 11.27 9.18 13.01
N HIS A 47 10.17 9.42 13.72
CA HIS A 47 10.13 9.40 15.17
C HIS A 47 9.39 8.16 15.66
N VAL A 48 9.94 7.46 16.64
CA VAL A 48 9.36 6.23 17.19
C VAL A 48 9.06 6.40 18.66
N LYS A 49 7.86 5.99 19.06
CA LYS A 49 7.38 6.00 20.44
C LYS A 49 6.88 4.62 20.85
N HIS A 50 7.48 4.05 21.89
CA HIS A 50 7.01 2.83 22.54
C HIS A 50 6.34 3.17 23.88
N VAL A 51 5.15 2.62 24.12
CA VAL A 51 4.51 2.66 25.45
C VAL A 51 4.63 1.30 26.11
N VAL A 52 5.27 1.26 27.27
CA VAL A 52 5.72 0.03 27.91
C VAL A 52 4.99 -0.17 29.23
N SER A 53 4.51 -1.38 29.46
CA SER A 53 3.83 -1.73 30.72
C SER A 53 4.80 -1.69 31.91
N PRO A 54 4.30 -1.36 33.13
CA PRO A 54 5.11 -1.39 34.34
C PRO A 54 5.69 -2.79 34.60
N ALA A 55 6.86 -2.85 35.23
CA ALA A 55 7.53 -4.10 35.53
C ALA A 55 8.38 -3.98 36.80
N ASN A 56 8.37 -5.04 37.61
CA ASN A 56 9.16 -5.14 38.85
C ASN A 56 10.59 -5.68 38.62
N LEU A 57 10.91 -6.10 37.40
CA LEU A 57 12.22 -6.58 36.98
C LEU A 57 12.66 -5.79 35.74
N PRO A 58 13.97 -5.64 35.50
CA PRO A 58 14.45 -5.01 34.27
C PRO A 58 13.87 -5.69 33.03
N LYS A 59 13.39 -4.90 32.07
CA LYS A 59 12.84 -5.39 30.80
C LYS A 59 13.56 -4.80 29.61
N GLN A 60 13.73 -5.59 28.58
CA GLN A 60 14.40 -5.20 27.34
C GLN A 60 13.39 -4.87 26.24
N ILE A 61 13.64 -3.79 25.52
CA ILE A 61 13.00 -3.48 24.23
C ILE A 61 14.05 -3.63 23.15
N GLU A 62 13.68 -4.30 22.06
CA GLU A 62 14.41 -4.25 20.81
C GLU A 62 13.95 -3.02 20.04
N LEU A 63 14.90 -2.20 19.59
CA LEU A 63 14.59 -1.00 18.82
C LEU A 63 14.32 -1.39 17.37
N ILE A 64 13.51 -0.58 16.68
CA ILE A 64 13.22 -0.79 15.27
C ILE A 64 14.51 -0.61 14.48
N TYR A 65 14.74 -1.50 13.51
CA TYR A 65 15.97 -1.48 12.72
C TYR A 65 16.15 -0.16 11.96
N GLY A 66 17.30 0.49 12.15
CA GLY A 66 17.69 1.74 11.51
C GLY A 66 18.86 2.41 12.27
N THR A 67 19.26 3.61 11.84
CA THR A 67 20.29 4.38 12.55
C THR A 67 19.62 5.15 13.68
N VAL A 68 19.66 4.60 14.90
CA VAL A 68 18.96 5.17 16.05
C VAL A 68 19.74 6.35 16.65
N SER A 69 19.05 7.46 16.89
CA SER A 69 19.55 8.63 17.64
C SER A 69 18.51 9.14 18.65
N ASN A 70 18.92 10.07 19.53
CA ASN A 70 18.04 10.77 20.48
C ASN A 70 17.17 9.88 21.39
N ILE A 71 17.71 8.75 21.86
CA ILE A 71 16.98 7.83 22.76
C ILE A 71 16.67 8.53 24.09
N THR A 72 15.40 8.55 24.47
CA THR A 72 14.92 8.98 25.78
C THR A 72 14.00 7.94 26.39
N VAL A 73 13.97 7.88 27.73
CA VAL A 73 13.05 7.03 28.48
C VAL A 73 12.44 7.84 29.62
N THR A 74 11.13 8.04 29.58
CA THR A 74 10.39 8.84 30.56
C THR A 74 9.21 8.07 31.13
N ASP A 75 8.54 8.61 32.15
CA ASP A 75 7.20 8.20 32.54
C ASP A 75 6.10 9.02 31.85
N GLU A 76 4.84 8.81 32.24
CA GLU A 76 3.69 9.53 31.67
C GLU A 76 3.67 11.03 32.06
N GLU A 77 4.45 11.45 33.05
CA GLU A 77 4.57 12.84 33.51
C GLU A 77 5.77 13.56 32.85
N GLY A 78 6.60 12.82 32.11
CA GLY A 78 7.80 13.33 31.43
C GLY A 78 9.08 13.24 32.27
N GLU A 79 9.02 12.59 33.43
CA GLU A 79 10.18 12.42 34.31
C GLU A 79 11.11 11.32 33.77
N GLU A 80 12.42 11.60 33.73
CA GLU A 80 13.42 10.66 33.21
C GLU A 80 13.51 9.39 34.05
N LYS A 81 13.61 8.25 33.36
CA LYS A 81 13.84 6.95 33.99
C LYS A 81 15.25 6.47 33.78
N GLN A 82 15.72 5.63 34.71
CA GLN A 82 16.96 4.90 34.52
C GLN A 82 16.81 3.84 33.43
N PHE A 83 17.72 3.87 32.45
CA PHE A 83 17.82 2.88 31.40
C PHE A 83 19.28 2.64 31.02
N SER A 84 19.51 1.59 30.24
CA SER A 84 20.80 1.36 29.59
C SER A 84 20.58 1.01 28.13
N VAL A 85 21.42 1.54 27.26
CA VAL A 85 21.42 1.18 25.84
C VAL A 85 22.22 -0.10 25.65
N ILE A 86 21.70 -1.01 24.83
CA ILE A 86 22.27 -2.32 24.55
C ILE A 86 22.82 -2.33 23.13
N GLY A 87 24.03 -2.90 22.99
CA GLY A 87 24.67 -3.06 21.69
C GLY A 87 25.00 -1.73 21.04
N ASP A 88 24.92 -1.70 19.71
CA ASP A 88 25.09 -0.49 18.89
C ASP A 88 23.71 0.16 18.66
N ASN A 89 23.09 0.64 19.75
CA ASN A 89 21.72 1.16 19.78
C ASN A 89 20.66 0.19 19.23
N THR A 90 20.82 -1.12 19.46
CA THR A 90 19.87 -2.13 18.99
C THR A 90 18.77 -2.45 20.01
N GLY A 91 18.94 -2.02 21.26
CA GLY A 91 17.97 -2.24 22.31
C GLY A 91 18.11 -1.30 23.49
N VAL A 92 17.08 -1.27 24.34
CA VAL A 92 17.05 -0.51 25.59
C VAL A 92 16.67 -1.45 26.74
N LEU A 93 17.44 -1.44 27.82
CA LEU A 93 17.10 -2.07 29.09
C LEU A 93 16.48 -1.03 30.02
N ILE A 94 15.21 -1.20 30.35
CA ILE A 94 14.46 -0.34 31.27
C ILE A 94 14.53 -0.93 32.67
N PHE A 95 14.91 -0.13 33.66
CA PHE A 95 14.94 -0.55 35.06
C PHE A 95 13.52 -0.67 35.65
N PRO A 96 13.35 -1.45 36.74
CA PRO A 96 12.04 -1.64 37.37
C PRO A 96 11.32 -0.32 37.66
N SER A 97 10.03 -0.28 37.35
CA SER A 97 9.17 0.90 37.51
C SER A 97 7.73 0.50 37.80
N GLN A 98 7.09 1.23 38.71
CA GLN A 98 5.66 1.09 39.04
C GLN A 98 4.74 1.78 38.02
N ASN A 99 5.26 2.78 37.29
CA ASN A 99 4.56 3.51 36.23
C ASN A 99 4.93 2.97 34.85
N ARG A 100 4.12 3.26 33.83
CA ARG A 100 4.46 2.98 32.43
C ARG A 100 5.70 3.74 32.02
N SER A 101 6.46 3.18 31.09
CA SER A 101 7.61 3.87 30.51
C SER A 101 7.30 4.23 29.07
N ILE A 102 7.73 5.42 28.66
CA ILE A 102 7.70 5.90 27.28
C ILE A 102 9.13 5.86 26.78
N VAL A 103 9.39 5.14 25.70
CA VAL A 103 10.69 5.13 25.02
C VAL A 103 10.53 5.82 23.69
N GLU A 104 11.27 6.90 23.49
CA GLU A 104 11.24 7.71 22.27
C GLU A 104 12.63 7.79 21.66
N TYR A 105 12.72 7.77 20.34
CA TYR A 105 13.95 7.92 19.58
C TYR A 105 13.66 8.27 18.13
N ASP A 106 14.69 8.75 17.43
CA ASP A 106 14.63 9.03 16.01
C ASP A 106 15.35 7.93 15.22
N LEU A 107 14.87 7.69 14.01
CA LEU A 107 15.48 6.77 13.06
C LEU A 107 15.97 7.54 11.83
N GLU A 108 17.29 7.69 11.72
CA GLU A 108 17.91 8.20 10.51
C GLU A 108 18.00 7.10 9.44
N HIS A 109 17.75 7.47 8.19
CA HIS A 109 17.83 6.58 7.02
C HIS A 109 16.93 5.33 7.08
N ALA A 110 15.88 5.31 7.92
CA ALA A 110 14.92 4.21 7.94
C ALA A 110 14.12 4.12 6.64
N ILE A 111 13.83 5.28 6.04
CA ILE A 111 13.10 5.41 4.78
C ILE A 111 14.05 6.01 3.76
N THR A 112 14.01 5.48 2.54
CA THR A 112 14.78 6.00 1.42
C THR A 112 13.84 6.55 0.37
N GLU A 113 14.04 7.80 -0.03
CA GLU A 113 13.41 8.33 -1.22
C GLU A 113 14.25 7.96 -2.44
N LYS A 114 13.62 7.28 -3.38
CA LYS A 114 14.16 7.12 -4.71
C LYS A 114 13.07 7.52 -5.66
N ASP A 115 13.42 8.33 -6.66
CA ASP A 115 12.55 8.50 -7.79
C ASP A 115 11.20 9.17 -7.37
N ASN A 116 11.12 9.96 -6.29
CA ASN A 116 9.88 10.50 -5.69
C ASN A 116 8.96 9.45 -5.00
N VAL A 117 9.50 8.27 -4.72
CA VAL A 117 8.82 7.23 -3.94
C VAL A 117 9.63 6.98 -2.67
N TRP A 118 9.02 7.28 -1.53
CA TRP A 118 9.53 6.90 -0.23
C TRP A 118 9.33 5.41 -0.03
N THR A 119 10.39 4.69 0.34
CA THR A 119 10.35 3.23 0.52
C THR A 119 10.93 2.86 1.88
N TRP A 120 10.20 2.03 2.63
CA TRP A 120 10.66 1.44 3.88
C TRP A 120 10.42 -0.07 3.91
N SER A 121 11.50 -0.84 3.98
CA SER A 121 11.44 -2.27 4.32
C SER A 121 11.30 -2.45 5.83
N PHE A 122 10.08 -2.31 6.33
CA PHE A 122 9.75 -2.38 7.74
C PHE A 122 9.64 -3.82 8.26
N ARG A 123 10.18 -4.07 9.46
CA ARG A 123 9.96 -5.31 10.20
C ARG A 123 9.95 -5.03 11.70
N TYR A 124 8.80 -5.27 12.33
CA TYR A 124 8.68 -5.27 13.78
C TYR A 124 7.52 -6.15 14.23
N LEU A 125 7.73 -6.91 15.30
CA LEU A 125 6.78 -7.96 15.71
C LEU A 125 5.63 -7.44 16.58
N GLU A 126 5.73 -6.23 17.10
CA GLU A 126 4.64 -5.63 17.87
C GLU A 126 3.63 -4.93 16.97
N THR A 127 2.45 -4.67 17.55
CA THR A 127 1.46 -3.81 16.92
C THR A 127 2.01 -2.41 16.77
N THR A 128 2.08 -1.93 15.54
CA THR A 128 2.70 -0.67 15.17
C THR A 128 1.73 0.20 14.38
N SER A 129 1.49 1.42 14.86
CA SER A 129 0.73 2.44 14.16
C SER A 129 1.68 3.38 13.43
N PHE A 130 1.43 3.60 12.15
CA PHE A 130 2.14 4.55 11.32
C PHE A 130 1.27 5.78 11.13
N ILE A 131 1.83 6.94 11.44
CA ILE A 131 1.28 8.26 11.13
C ILE A 131 2.12 8.81 9.98
N LEU A 132 1.49 8.96 8.83
CA LEU A 132 2.10 9.41 7.58
C LEU A 132 2.01 10.94 7.48
N PRO A 133 2.82 11.56 6.59
CA PRO A 133 2.68 12.98 6.25
C PRO A 133 1.26 13.30 5.77
N GLU A 134 0.77 14.51 6.04
CA GLU A 134 -0.61 14.91 5.68
C GLU A 134 -0.84 14.94 4.16
N GLU A 135 0.24 15.11 3.39
CA GLU A 135 0.25 15.15 1.94
C GLU A 135 0.13 13.74 1.31
N ALA A 136 0.31 12.67 2.11
CA ALA A 136 0.16 11.30 1.65
C ALA A 136 -1.30 10.84 1.79
N ASP A 137 -1.99 10.64 0.68
CA ASP A 137 -3.37 10.12 0.63
C ASP A 137 -3.46 8.67 0.12
N LEU A 138 -2.40 8.16 -0.51
CA LEU A 138 -2.27 6.81 -1.03
C LEU A 138 -0.90 6.24 -0.66
N ILE A 139 -0.92 5.06 -0.05
CA ILE A 139 0.29 4.28 0.24
C ILE A 139 0.18 2.90 -0.38
N PHE A 140 1.30 2.18 -0.45
CA PHE A 140 1.37 0.81 -0.92
C PHE A 140 2.02 -0.05 0.16
N ALA A 141 1.29 -1.06 0.62
CA ALA A 141 1.80 -2.06 1.54
C ALA A 141 2.02 -3.36 0.78
N ASN A 142 3.28 -3.71 0.52
CA ASN A 142 3.65 -4.83 -0.35
C ASN A 142 2.95 -4.73 -1.72
N GLU A 143 3.15 -3.58 -2.40
CA GLU A 143 2.55 -3.24 -3.71
C GLU A 143 1.03 -3.03 -3.71
N ARG A 144 0.33 -3.34 -2.60
CA ARG A 144 -1.13 -3.18 -2.52
C ARG A 144 -1.51 -1.76 -2.12
N PRO A 145 -2.32 -1.04 -2.92
CA PRO A 145 -2.75 0.31 -2.58
C PRO A 145 -3.63 0.31 -1.33
N VAL A 146 -3.41 1.28 -0.46
CA VAL A 146 -4.23 1.61 0.69
C VAL A 146 -4.51 3.11 0.63
N TYR A 147 -5.76 3.45 0.29
CA TYR A 147 -6.22 4.83 0.29
C TYR A 147 -6.52 5.26 1.73
N LEU A 148 -5.87 6.34 2.15
CA LEU A 148 -5.96 6.85 3.52
C LEU A 148 -7.20 7.73 3.72
N ASP A 149 -7.69 8.41 2.68
CA ASP A 149 -8.83 9.33 2.76
C ASP A 149 -8.62 10.39 3.86
N GLU A 150 -9.53 10.52 4.83
CA GLU A 150 -9.36 11.41 5.99
C GLU A 150 -8.44 10.84 7.09
N LYS A 151 -7.96 9.59 6.94
CA LYS A 151 -7.10 8.95 7.94
C LYS A 151 -5.65 9.40 7.74
N LYS A 152 -4.91 9.52 8.84
CA LYS A 152 -3.50 9.92 8.82
C LYS A 152 -2.51 8.76 8.79
N GLY A 153 -2.97 7.52 8.61
CA GLY A 153 -2.16 6.39 9.04
C GLY A 153 -2.73 5.00 8.78
N ILE A 154 -1.89 4.00 9.07
CA ILE A 154 -2.25 2.58 9.12
C ILE A 154 -1.76 1.94 10.42
N THR A 155 -2.41 0.87 10.85
CA THR A 155 -1.90 0.02 11.94
C THR A 155 -1.62 -1.36 11.38
N CYS A 156 -0.46 -1.92 11.75
CA CYS A 156 -0.09 -3.28 11.42
C CYS A 156 0.12 -4.09 12.71
N HIS A 157 -0.26 -5.37 12.71
CA HIS A 157 -0.03 -6.28 13.83
C HIS A 157 1.04 -7.29 13.44
N GLY A 158 2.25 -7.17 14.01
CA GLY A 158 3.36 -8.10 13.77
C GLY A 158 3.78 -8.16 12.31
N CYS A 159 4.01 -7.00 11.69
CA CYS A 159 4.20 -6.93 10.26
C CYS A 159 5.67 -6.93 9.82
N GLN A 160 5.88 -7.57 8.68
CA GLN A 160 6.99 -7.31 7.78
C GLN A 160 6.37 -6.80 6.49
N MET A 161 6.71 -5.58 6.08
CA MET A 161 6.17 -5.00 4.85
C MET A 161 7.18 -4.08 4.17
N VAL A 162 7.07 -3.99 2.86
CA VAL A 162 7.58 -2.85 2.10
C VAL A 162 6.46 -1.82 2.07
N LEU A 163 6.68 -0.69 2.74
CA LEU A 163 5.82 0.48 2.71
C LEU A 163 6.36 1.45 1.67
N GLU A 164 5.58 1.74 0.63
CA GLU A 164 5.89 2.73 -0.40
C GLU A 164 4.84 3.85 -0.38
N TYR A 165 5.25 5.10 -0.57
CA TYR A 165 4.32 6.22 -0.75
C TYR A 165 4.97 7.37 -1.50
N SER A 166 4.15 8.26 -2.03
CA SER A 166 4.56 9.46 -2.75
C SER A 166 3.79 10.64 -2.18
N LEU A 167 4.44 11.82 -2.16
CA LEU A 167 3.83 13.07 -1.72
C LEU A 167 3.52 13.90 -2.94
N ASP A 168 2.38 14.59 -2.99
CA ASP A 168 2.07 15.52 -4.10
C ASP A 168 2.18 14.90 -5.51
N GLU A 169 1.69 13.67 -5.67
CA GLU A 169 1.71 12.98 -6.97
C GLU A 169 0.97 13.81 -8.05
N PRO A 170 1.59 14.08 -9.21
CA PRO A 170 0.99 14.89 -10.26
C PRO A 170 -0.33 14.31 -10.75
N LYS A 171 -1.33 15.19 -10.91
CA LYS A 171 -2.67 14.86 -11.43
C LYS A 171 -2.81 15.34 -12.86
N ILE A 172 -3.21 14.43 -13.73
CA ILE A 172 -3.43 14.65 -15.16
C ILE A 172 -4.91 14.40 -15.43
N TYR A 173 -5.54 15.37 -16.10
CA TYR A 173 -6.97 15.39 -16.34
C TYR A 173 -7.25 15.25 -17.83
N GLN A 174 -8.03 14.23 -18.20
CA GLN A 174 -8.42 13.93 -19.57
C GLN A 174 -9.93 14.07 -19.73
N ASN A 175 -10.34 15.04 -20.54
CA ASN A 175 -11.75 15.29 -20.84
C ASN A 175 -12.17 14.53 -22.09
N ILE A 176 -13.11 13.61 -21.93
CA ILE A 176 -13.62 12.75 -23.00
C ILE A 176 -15.04 13.17 -23.32
N LYS A 177 -15.30 13.45 -24.60
CA LYS A 177 -16.64 13.70 -25.13
C LYS A 177 -17.18 12.40 -25.72
N TRP A 178 -18.23 11.89 -25.11
CA TRP A 178 -18.91 10.70 -25.61
C TRP A 178 -20.41 10.90 -25.50
N GLU A 179 -21.10 10.69 -26.64
CA GLU A 179 -22.48 11.14 -26.86
C GLU A 179 -22.63 12.64 -26.56
N ASP A 180 -23.67 13.04 -25.82
CA ASP A 180 -23.92 14.42 -25.39
C ASP A 180 -23.38 14.69 -23.97
N LYS A 181 -22.41 13.90 -23.50
CA LYS A 181 -21.82 14.00 -22.15
C LYS A 181 -20.31 14.22 -22.20
N GLU A 182 -19.80 14.87 -21.16
CA GLU A 182 -18.37 15.04 -20.89
C GLU A 182 -17.99 14.21 -19.66
N PHE A 183 -16.95 13.40 -19.80
CA PHE A 183 -16.40 12.55 -18.75
C PHE A 183 -14.98 12.97 -18.44
N LEU A 184 -14.65 13.08 -17.16
CA LEU A 184 -13.31 13.40 -16.69
C LEU A 184 -12.63 12.11 -16.21
N VAL A 185 -11.53 11.74 -16.86
CA VAL A 185 -10.62 10.70 -16.36
C VAL A 185 -9.45 11.40 -15.68
N GLU A 186 -9.17 11.03 -14.42
CA GLU A 186 -7.99 11.49 -13.70
C GLU A 186 -6.92 10.39 -13.73
N ILE A 187 -5.68 10.77 -14.02
CA ILE A 187 -4.51 9.91 -13.92
C ILE A 187 -3.54 10.57 -12.95
N ARG A 188 -3.11 9.82 -11.95
CA ARG A 188 -2.10 10.25 -10.98
C ARG A 188 -0.84 9.43 -11.19
N SER A 189 0.27 10.10 -11.48
CA SER A 189 1.57 9.45 -11.63
C SER A 189 2.70 10.47 -11.69
N TYR A 190 3.88 10.06 -11.25
CA TYR A 190 5.14 10.72 -11.61
C TYR A 190 5.66 10.34 -13.00
N SER A 191 5.10 9.31 -13.63
CA SER A 191 5.42 9.03 -15.01
C SER A 191 4.76 10.05 -15.94
N LYS A 192 5.48 10.47 -16.97
CA LYS A 192 4.91 11.28 -18.04
C LYS A 192 3.94 10.43 -18.85
N ILE A 193 2.69 10.87 -18.86
CA ILE A 193 1.60 10.29 -19.64
C ILE A 193 1.45 11.03 -20.97
N ASN A 194 1.50 10.31 -22.10
CA ASN A 194 1.27 10.86 -23.43
C ASN A 194 0.18 10.08 -24.18
N ASP A 195 -0.26 10.63 -25.32
CA ASP A 195 -1.07 9.94 -26.33
C ASP A 195 -2.34 9.26 -25.80
N PHE A 196 -2.94 9.87 -24.77
CA PHE A 196 -4.17 9.40 -24.17
C PHE A 196 -5.30 9.31 -25.21
N THR A 197 -5.88 8.12 -25.34
CA THR A 197 -6.98 7.83 -26.26
C THR A 197 -8.06 7.00 -25.57
N PHE A 198 -9.32 7.34 -25.83
CA PHE A 198 -10.47 6.51 -25.46
C PHE A 198 -11.13 6.00 -26.74
N ASP A 199 -11.28 4.67 -26.84
CA ASP A 199 -11.93 4.00 -27.96
C ASP A 199 -13.14 3.21 -27.47
N GLN A 200 -14.33 3.70 -27.82
CA GLN A 200 -15.59 3.09 -27.36
C GLN A 200 -15.89 1.73 -27.99
N PRO A 201 -15.74 1.53 -29.32
CA PRO A 201 -15.94 0.23 -29.96
C PRO A 201 -15.17 -0.92 -29.31
N THR A 202 -13.92 -0.68 -28.92
CA THR A 202 -13.07 -1.67 -28.24
C THR A 202 -13.17 -1.60 -26.71
N LYS A 203 -13.84 -0.57 -26.18
CA LYS A 203 -13.99 -0.28 -24.75
C LYS A 203 -12.62 -0.23 -24.09
N SER A 204 -11.75 0.62 -24.62
CA SER A 204 -10.41 0.76 -24.10
C SER A 204 -10.03 2.21 -23.85
N ILE A 205 -9.20 2.39 -22.83
CA ILE A 205 -8.39 3.58 -22.62
C ILE A 205 -6.94 3.18 -22.88
N THR A 206 -6.23 3.94 -23.73
CA THR A 206 -4.81 3.76 -23.98
C THR A 206 -4.02 5.03 -23.65
N PHE A 207 -2.79 4.86 -23.19
CA PHE A 207 -1.85 5.96 -22.97
C PHE A 207 -0.41 5.43 -22.83
N ASP A 208 0.56 6.28 -23.17
CA ASP A 208 1.98 5.94 -23.05
C ASP A 208 2.55 6.33 -21.69
N VAL A 209 3.35 5.44 -21.10
CA VAL A 209 4.16 5.72 -19.90
C VAL A 209 5.64 5.81 -20.25
N SER A 210 6.27 6.90 -19.82
CA SER A 210 7.67 7.21 -20.19
C SER A 210 8.70 6.71 -19.17
N GLU A 211 8.26 6.22 -18.01
CA GLU A 211 9.13 5.79 -16.92
C GLU A 211 8.72 4.41 -16.42
N LYS A 212 9.71 3.55 -16.22
CA LYS A 212 9.51 2.19 -15.69
C LYS A 212 9.31 2.17 -14.17
N ASN A 213 8.63 1.13 -13.71
CA ASN A 213 8.38 0.82 -12.29
C ASN A 213 7.70 1.94 -11.50
N ARG A 214 6.92 2.78 -12.18
CA ARG A 214 6.17 3.88 -11.56
C ARG A 214 4.73 3.48 -11.35
N PHE A 215 4.18 3.86 -10.20
CA PHE A 215 2.76 3.72 -9.96
C PHE A 215 2.00 4.67 -10.90
N VAL A 216 0.95 4.15 -11.50
CA VAL A 216 -0.04 4.92 -12.25
C VAL A 216 -1.39 4.57 -11.68
N THR A 217 -2.09 5.58 -11.19
CA THR A 217 -3.45 5.43 -10.67
C THR A 217 -4.41 6.10 -11.64
N THR A 218 -5.34 5.34 -12.19
CA THR A 218 -6.40 5.86 -13.07
C THR A 218 -7.73 5.87 -12.32
N ILE A 219 -8.42 7.00 -12.36
CA ILE A 219 -9.77 7.19 -11.81
C ILE A 219 -10.71 7.34 -12.98
N ILE A 220 -11.52 6.31 -13.22
CA ILE A 220 -12.30 6.18 -14.44
C ILE A 220 -13.79 6.19 -14.09
N PRO A 221 -14.62 7.07 -14.72
CA PRO A 221 -16.07 7.01 -14.58
C PRO A 221 -16.62 5.67 -15.10
N LEU A 222 -17.46 5.00 -14.31
CA LEU A 222 -18.05 3.70 -14.68
C LEU A 222 -19.01 3.80 -15.88
N GLU A 223 -19.63 4.96 -16.08
CA GLU A 223 -20.43 5.24 -17.29
C GLU A 223 -19.58 5.20 -18.55
N LEU A 224 -18.31 5.58 -18.47
CA LEU A 224 -17.37 5.61 -19.59
C LEU A 224 -16.76 4.23 -19.87
N LEU A 225 -16.31 3.55 -18.81
CA LEU A 225 -15.67 2.25 -18.93
C LEU A 225 -16.04 1.35 -17.76
N TRP A 226 -16.77 0.26 -18.05
CA TRP A 226 -17.31 -0.65 -17.04
C TRP A 226 -16.49 -1.95 -16.94
N GLY A 227 -16.28 -2.44 -15.72
CA GLY A 227 -15.49 -3.65 -15.43
C GLY A 227 -16.19 -5.00 -15.74
N PRO A 228 -15.54 -6.15 -15.52
CA PRO A 228 -14.18 -6.29 -15.01
C PRO A 228 -13.15 -5.80 -16.03
N TYR A 229 -11.97 -5.44 -15.53
CA TYR A 229 -10.92 -4.85 -16.34
C TYR A 229 -9.84 -5.87 -16.70
N ALA A 230 -9.20 -5.65 -17.84
CA ALA A 230 -7.91 -6.24 -18.19
C ALA A 230 -6.96 -5.10 -18.54
N VAL A 231 -5.72 -5.19 -18.06
CA VAL A 231 -4.68 -4.19 -18.35
C VAL A 231 -3.53 -4.85 -19.09
N PHE A 232 -3.02 -4.17 -20.10
CA PHE A 232 -1.90 -4.60 -20.93
C PHE A 232 -0.82 -3.52 -20.98
N LEU A 233 0.43 -3.93 -21.15
CA LEU A 233 1.58 -3.11 -21.49
C LEU A 233 2.19 -3.66 -22.77
N ASP A 234 2.18 -2.90 -23.86
CA ASP A 234 2.64 -3.34 -25.20
C ASP A 234 2.08 -4.74 -25.58
N ASP A 235 0.76 -4.91 -25.49
CA ASP A 235 0.01 -6.16 -25.71
C ASP A 235 0.21 -7.30 -24.68
N GLU A 236 1.13 -7.15 -23.71
CA GLU A 236 1.32 -8.13 -22.64
C GLU A 236 0.42 -7.83 -21.44
N LYS A 237 -0.36 -8.82 -21.00
CA LYS A 237 -1.26 -8.65 -19.84
C LYS A 237 -0.44 -8.46 -18.56
N ILE A 238 -0.69 -7.35 -17.85
CA ILE A 238 -0.02 -7.04 -16.59
C ILE A 238 -0.98 -7.14 -15.39
N TYR A 239 -0.39 -7.19 -14.19
CA TYR A 239 -1.14 -7.15 -12.95
C TYR A 239 -1.60 -5.72 -12.63
N PHE A 240 -2.76 -5.61 -12.00
CA PHE A 240 -3.34 -4.34 -11.55
C PHE A 240 -4.15 -4.54 -10.28
N HIS A 241 -4.39 -3.45 -9.57
CA HIS A 241 -5.27 -3.40 -8.42
C HIS A 241 -6.50 -2.53 -8.71
N GLU A 242 -7.68 -3.13 -8.72
CA GLU A 242 -8.92 -2.39 -8.45
C GLU A 242 -9.07 -2.29 -6.93
N TYR A 243 -9.01 -1.08 -6.37
CA TYR A 243 -8.97 -0.89 -4.92
C TYR A 243 -10.06 0.04 -4.37
N ILE A 244 -10.69 0.85 -5.22
CA ILE A 244 -11.90 1.59 -4.89
C ILE A 244 -12.89 1.46 -6.04
N ASN A 245 -14.15 1.20 -5.68
CA ASN A 245 -15.30 1.34 -6.54
C ASN A 245 -16.42 1.96 -5.72
N ASN A 246 -16.75 3.22 -6.01
CA ASN A 246 -17.75 3.97 -5.23
C ASN A 246 -19.13 3.99 -5.89
N GLY A 247 -19.34 3.18 -6.93
CA GLY A 247 -20.57 3.13 -7.73
C GLY A 247 -20.66 4.17 -8.84
N THR A 248 -19.76 5.16 -8.89
CA THR A 248 -19.68 6.15 -9.99
C THR A 248 -18.35 6.10 -10.72
N HIS A 249 -17.27 5.82 -9.99
CA HIS A 249 -15.91 5.75 -10.50
C HIS A 249 -15.23 4.49 -9.98
N VAL A 250 -14.19 4.07 -10.70
CA VAL A 250 -13.27 3.03 -10.29
C VAL A 250 -11.85 3.57 -10.23
N TRP A 251 -11.07 3.08 -9.28
CA TRP A 251 -9.66 3.39 -9.14
C TRP A 251 -8.86 2.13 -9.46
N LEU A 252 -8.08 2.21 -10.52
CA LEU A 252 -7.15 1.15 -10.92
C LEU A 252 -5.74 1.66 -10.67
N ASN A 253 -4.93 0.87 -9.97
CA ASN A 253 -3.51 1.12 -9.82
C ASN A 253 -2.70 0.06 -10.57
N ILE A 254 -1.68 0.51 -11.28
CA ILE A 254 -0.76 -0.33 -12.05
C ILE A 254 0.67 0.13 -11.83
N ARG A 255 1.62 -0.79 -12.02
CA ARG A 255 3.05 -0.51 -11.98
C ARG A 255 3.72 -1.13 -13.21
N PRO A 256 3.75 -0.42 -14.35
CA PRO A 256 4.40 -0.92 -15.56
C PRO A 256 5.90 -1.19 -15.31
N GLU A 257 6.39 -2.39 -15.62
CA GLU A 257 7.80 -2.76 -15.39
C GLU A 257 8.76 -2.11 -16.40
N THR A 258 8.22 -1.69 -17.55
CA THR A 258 8.91 -0.99 -18.64
C THR A 258 8.13 0.23 -19.09
N THR A 259 8.76 1.05 -19.94
CA THR A 259 8.05 2.07 -20.73
C THR A 259 7.24 1.39 -21.84
N GLY A 260 6.14 2.00 -22.27
CA GLY A 260 5.31 1.45 -23.34
C GLY A 260 3.88 1.98 -23.30
N GLU A 261 3.04 1.43 -24.17
CA GLU A 261 1.60 1.74 -24.21
C GLU A 261 0.86 0.90 -23.17
N VAL A 262 0.15 1.57 -22.26
CA VAL A 262 -0.79 0.93 -21.35
C VAL A 262 -2.17 0.91 -21.99
N THR A 263 -2.80 -0.26 -22.03
CA THR A 263 -4.18 -0.43 -22.50
C THR A 263 -5.06 -1.01 -21.39
N ILE A 264 -6.11 -0.28 -21.00
CA ILE A 264 -7.13 -0.71 -20.03
C ILE A 264 -8.42 -1.05 -20.79
N ILE A 265 -8.87 -2.30 -20.73
CA ILE A 265 -10.06 -2.79 -21.43
C ILE A 265 -11.18 -3.12 -20.45
N GLY A 266 -12.37 -2.57 -20.68
CA GLY A 266 -13.61 -2.96 -20.01
C GLY A 266 -14.21 -4.20 -20.68
N THR A 267 -14.27 -5.33 -19.96
CA THR A 267 -14.70 -6.61 -20.55
C THR A 267 -16.22 -6.81 -20.61
N THR A 268 -17.01 -5.90 -20.01
CA THR A 268 -18.48 -5.92 -20.05
C THR A 268 -19.02 -4.84 -20.98
N ALA A 269 -20.24 -5.00 -21.50
CA ALA A 269 -20.95 -3.91 -22.18
C ALA A 269 -21.49 -2.92 -21.15
N VAL A 270 -21.25 -1.62 -21.35
CA VAL A 270 -21.94 -0.56 -20.60
C VAL A 270 -23.43 -0.76 -20.81
N PRO A 271 -24.25 -0.94 -19.75
CA PRO A 271 -25.69 -1.11 -19.93
C PRO A 271 -26.28 0.18 -20.53
N GLU A 272 -26.62 0.15 -21.81
CA GLU A 272 -27.43 1.19 -22.44
C GLU A 272 -28.85 1.09 -21.85
N PHE A 273 -29.11 1.78 -20.74
CA PHE A 273 -30.49 2.00 -20.34
C PHE A 273 -31.10 3.02 -21.30
N SER A 274 -31.47 2.55 -22.49
CA SER A 274 -32.25 3.34 -23.42
C SER A 274 -33.57 3.67 -22.73
N ILE A 275 -33.79 4.95 -22.42
CA ILE A 275 -35.05 5.47 -21.85
C ILE A 275 -36.24 5.06 -22.75
N LEU A 276 -35.97 4.78 -24.03
CA LEU A 276 -36.91 4.26 -25.00
C LEU A 276 -37.41 2.84 -24.70
N ALA A 277 -36.67 1.97 -24.02
CA ALA A 277 -37.11 0.59 -23.80
C ALA A 277 -38.31 0.50 -22.84
N PRO A 278 -38.32 1.14 -21.65
CA PRO A 278 -39.52 1.24 -20.81
C PRO A 278 -40.67 1.96 -21.51
N LEU A 279 -40.36 2.99 -22.31
CA LEU A 279 -41.35 3.83 -23.00
C LEU A 279 -42.00 3.08 -24.17
N ALA A 280 -41.24 2.28 -24.92
CA ALA A 280 -41.72 1.42 -25.99
C ALA A 280 -42.57 0.26 -25.46
N ILE A 281 -42.15 -0.36 -24.34
CA ILE A 281 -42.95 -1.39 -23.65
C ILE A 281 -44.25 -0.76 -23.13
N GLY A 282 -44.18 0.41 -22.50
CA GLY A 282 -45.36 1.16 -22.05
C GLY A 282 -46.32 1.48 -23.21
N PHE A 283 -45.79 1.94 -24.34
CA PHE A 283 -46.58 2.24 -25.54
C PHE A 283 -47.22 0.98 -26.14
N LEU A 284 -46.48 -0.13 -26.22
CA LEU A 284 -46.98 -1.44 -26.67
C LEU A 284 -48.13 -1.93 -25.79
N VAL A 285 -48.01 -1.82 -24.47
CA VAL A 285 -49.08 -2.21 -23.54
C VAL A 285 -50.33 -1.35 -23.75
N ILE A 286 -50.19 -0.03 -23.94
CA ILE A 286 -51.32 0.88 -24.19
C ILE A 286 -52.01 0.56 -25.52
N VAL A 287 -51.27 0.19 -26.56
CA VAL A 287 -51.85 -0.13 -27.88
C VAL A 287 -52.46 -1.53 -27.91
N ILE A 288 -51.80 -2.53 -27.33
CA ILE A 288 -52.21 -3.94 -27.41
C ILE A 288 -53.32 -4.27 -26.41
N ALA A 289 -53.30 -3.72 -25.19
CA ALA A 289 -54.31 -4.03 -24.17
C ALA A 289 -55.78 -3.79 -24.61
N PRO A 290 -56.13 -2.68 -25.29
CA PRO A 290 -57.49 -2.49 -25.80
C PRO A 290 -57.81 -3.38 -27.02
N LEU A 291 -56.82 -3.80 -27.80
CA LEU A 291 -56.99 -4.71 -28.94
C LEU A 291 -57.31 -6.13 -28.47
N ILE A 292 -56.62 -6.63 -27.44
CA ILE A 292 -56.93 -7.94 -26.82
C ILE A 292 -58.34 -7.94 -26.20
N ARG A 293 -58.76 -6.84 -25.57
CA ARG A 293 -60.12 -6.72 -25.02
C ARG A 293 -61.23 -6.75 -26.07
N LYS A 294 -60.98 -6.31 -27.31
CA LYS A 294 -61.96 -6.36 -28.41
C LYS A 294 -62.10 -7.75 -29.04
N VAL A 295 -61.07 -8.59 -28.98
CA VAL A 295 -61.08 -9.93 -29.59
C VAL A 295 -61.79 -10.97 -28.72
N ASN A 296 -61.91 -10.73 -27.40
CA ASN A 296 -62.61 -11.62 -26.45
C ASN A 296 -64.12 -11.32 -26.29
N LEU A 297 -64.72 -10.49 -27.15
CA LEU A 297 -66.16 -10.29 -27.23
C LEU A 297 -66.74 -11.21 -28.32
N HIS A 298 -66.76 -12.52 -28.07
CA HIS A 298 -67.66 -13.43 -28.76
C HIS A 298 -68.03 -14.66 -27.91
#